data_AF-A0A3E0HF76-F1
#
_entry.id   AF-A0A3E0HF76-F1
#
_cell.length_a   1.000
_cell.length_b   1.000
_cell.length_c   1.000
_cell.angle_alpha   90.00
_cell.angle_beta   90.00
_cell.angle_gamma   90.00
#
_symmetry.space_group_name_H-M   'P 1'
#
loop_
_entity.id
_entity.type
_entity.pdbx_description
1 polymer ?
#
loop_
_entity_poly.entity_id
_entity_poly.type
_entity_poly.pdbx_seq_one_letter_code
_entity_poly.pdbx_strand_id
1 'polypeptide(L)'
;MKLLRPKAAWPAAAAGLLLTVGLVGYAGAANNTVATPAATGFGVAPYVDMTNNQEPMLNAAISGAGLKAFTAAFVIGSGCTPIWGDTLPVSNDPTVNGEISAAVSSGAQAIVSFGGAGGVELAQSCTNTSSLTAAYQSVINTLHVNHIDFDVEGASIADPTSINNRFAAIKNLESANPGLVVSVTIPVLPNGPDNNGQTFLQSAKNDGARIDLINIMTMDYYGSWDSNPQMGSYATQAATATLNVARGLWPSDTYGNIGITPMIGQNDDAAEVFSENDAHTVVNFANANGIGRLAFWSVDRDQPCGGGVSGLPSCTNISQSKLDFSKIFDGFNGGGGTTPPTTTTTTTTTTTTPPTGCNGIAAWNANTSYVPGNVVSYNGHKWTATYWSTGVTPGSAIAWNIWQDNGAC
;
A
#
# COMPACT_ATOMS: atom_id res chain seq x y z
N MET A 1 -18.08 -58.79 50.55
CA MET A 1 -19.10 -59.84 50.36
C MET A 1 -19.59 -59.72 48.92
N LYS A 2 -19.01 -60.51 48.01
CA LYS A 2 -19.71 -61.50 47.16
C LYS A 2 -20.88 -60.89 46.36
N LEU A 3 -20.70 -60.72 45.03
CA LEU A 3 -21.25 -61.60 43.97
C LEU A 3 -22.69 -61.14 43.58
N LEU A 4 -23.19 -61.05 42.35
CA LEU A 4 -23.02 -61.77 41.08
C LEU A 4 -23.71 -61.02 39.94
N ARG A 5 -23.20 -61.16 38.70
CA ARG A 5 -23.98 -61.10 37.45
C ARG A 5 -24.64 -62.46 37.17
N PRO A 6 -25.65 -62.51 36.29
CA PRO A 6 -25.65 -63.46 35.15
C PRO A 6 -26.05 -62.74 33.82
N LYS A 7 -25.42 -62.91 32.65
CA LYS A 7 -25.40 -64.03 31.65
C LYS A 7 -26.82 -64.59 31.38
N ALA A 8 -27.34 -64.78 30.16
CA ALA A 8 -26.88 -64.72 28.78
C ALA A 8 -28.11 -64.82 27.84
N ALA A 9 -27.96 -64.54 26.54
CA ALA A 9 -28.43 -65.40 25.42
C ALA A 9 -28.48 -64.62 24.09
N TRP A 10 -27.80 -65.16 23.08
CA TRP A 10 -28.05 -64.91 21.66
C TRP A 10 -28.86 -66.08 21.09
N PRO A 11 -29.58 -65.88 19.97
CA PRO A 11 -29.27 -66.73 18.82
C PRO A 11 -29.25 -66.02 17.46
N ALA A 12 -28.29 -66.50 16.64
CA ALA A 12 -28.29 -66.77 15.20
C ALA A 12 -29.09 -65.93 14.19
N ALA A 13 -28.33 -65.21 13.35
CA ALA A 13 -28.27 -65.26 11.88
C ALA A 13 -29.55 -65.32 11.03
N ALA A 14 -29.74 -64.28 10.22
CA ALA A 14 -30.32 -64.37 8.88
C ALA A 14 -29.46 -63.55 7.90
N ALA A 15 -28.95 -64.20 6.86
CA ALA A 15 -28.16 -63.61 5.79
C ALA A 15 -29.08 -62.82 4.85
N GLY A 16 -28.88 -61.51 4.77
CA GLY A 16 -29.49 -60.62 3.79
C GLY A 16 -28.42 -59.98 2.94
N LEU A 17 -28.27 -60.49 1.72
CA LEU A 17 -27.43 -59.93 0.67
C LEU A 17 -27.97 -58.53 0.29
N LEU A 18 -27.27 -57.48 0.68
CA LEU A 18 -27.55 -56.11 0.24
C LEU A 18 -26.26 -55.53 -0.37
N LEU A 19 -26.36 -55.19 -1.66
CA LEU A 19 -25.30 -54.62 -2.47
C LEU A 19 -24.68 -53.41 -1.76
N THR A 20 -23.40 -53.50 -1.42
CA THR A 20 -22.56 -52.33 -1.16
C THR A 20 -22.32 -51.62 -2.49
N VAL A 21 -23.13 -50.59 -2.78
CA VAL A 21 -22.70 -49.54 -3.70
C VAL A 21 -21.53 -48.86 -3.00
N GLY A 22 -20.32 -49.15 -3.45
CA GLY A 22 -19.14 -48.40 -3.06
C GLY A 22 -19.33 -46.97 -3.50
N LEU A 23 -19.73 -46.09 -2.58
CA LEU A 23 -19.34 -44.70 -2.70
C LEU A 23 -17.82 -44.67 -2.57
N VAL A 24 -17.15 -44.64 -3.72
CA VAL A 24 -15.84 -44.03 -3.81
C VAL A 24 -16.05 -42.59 -3.35
N GLY A 25 -15.82 -42.35 -2.06
CA GLY A 25 -15.63 -41.01 -1.54
C GLY A 25 -14.42 -40.46 -2.27
N TYR A 26 -14.66 -39.70 -3.34
CA TYR A 26 -13.70 -38.75 -3.82
C TYR A 26 -13.42 -37.85 -2.63
N ALA A 27 -12.29 -38.09 -1.95
CA ALA A 27 -11.63 -37.06 -1.19
C ALA A 27 -11.36 -35.95 -2.22
N GLY A 28 -12.29 -34.99 -2.30
CA GLY A 28 -12.06 -33.76 -3.00
C GLY A 28 -10.79 -33.22 -2.40
N ALA A 29 -9.73 -33.14 -3.19
CA ALA A 29 -8.54 -32.42 -2.82
C ALA A 29 -9.02 -31.09 -2.26
N ALA A 30 -8.73 -30.84 -0.98
CA ALA A 30 -8.85 -29.51 -0.45
C ALA A 30 -8.01 -28.65 -1.38
N ASN A 31 -8.66 -27.90 -2.27
CA ASN A 31 -8.02 -26.83 -2.97
C ASN A 31 -7.53 -25.92 -1.84
N ASN A 32 -6.24 -26.03 -1.52
CA ASN A 32 -5.47 -24.93 -1.00
C ASN A 32 -5.62 -23.84 -2.06
N THR A 33 -6.71 -23.09 -2.00
CA THR A 33 -6.76 -21.76 -2.55
C THR A 33 -5.70 -21.01 -1.79
N VAL A 34 -4.50 -20.97 -2.38
CA VAL A 34 -3.50 -19.96 -2.07
C VAL A 34 -4.28 -18.66 -2.10
N ALA A 35 -4.44 -18.04 -0.93
CA ALA A 35 -5.10 -16.76 -0.81
C ALA A 35 -4.43 -15.83 -1.81
N THR A 36 -5.19 -15.38 -2.80
CA THR A 36 -4.77 -14.26 -3.63
C THR A 36 -4.48 -13.11 -2.68
N PRO A 37 -3.34 -12.41 -2.79
CA PRO A 37 -3.07 -11.26 -1.93
C PRO A 37 -4.31 -10.36 -1.96
N ALA A 38 -4.85 -10.03 -0.79
CA ALA A 38 -5.91 -9.06 -0.71
C ALA A 38 -5.42 -7.81 -1.45
N ALA A 39 -6.25 -7.24 -2.31
CA ALA A 39 -6.02 -5.89 -2.79
C ALA A 39 -5.63 -5.04 -1.57
N THR A 40 -4.50 -4.33 -1.65
CA THR A 40 -3.95 -3.50 -0.56
C THR A 40 -4.88 -2.37 -0.12
N GLY A 41 -6.06 -2.28 -0.74
CA GLY A 41 -7.25 -1.55 -0.32
C GLY A 41 -7.13 -0.06 -0.57
N PHE A 42 -5.92 0.49 -0.48
CA PHE A 42 -5.62 1.92 -0.55
C PHE A 42 -4.43 2.14 -1.48
N GLY A 43 -4.71 2.59 -2.71
CA GLY A 43 -3.68 2.90 -3.72
C GLY A 43 -2.83 4.09 -3.35
N VAL A 44 -3.44 5.16 -2.82
CA VAL A 44 -2.76 6.37 -2.36
C VAL A 44 -3.14 6.59 -0.90
N ALA A 45 -2.16 6.51 0.01
CA ALA A 45 -2.37 6.67 1.45
C ALA A 45 -1.15 7.39 2.11
N PRO A 46 -0.95 8.69 1.83
CA PRO A 46 0.15 9.47 2.38
C PRO A 46 0.06 9.57 3.90
N TYR A 47 1.19 9.84 4.53
CA TYR A 47 1.28 9.99 5.97
C TYR A 47 0.71 11.33 6.41
N VAL A 48 0.04 11.34 7.56
CA VAL A 48 -0.42 12.53 8.27
C VAL A 48 0.20 12.45 9.66
N ASP A 49 0.95 13.47 10.07
CA ASP A 49 1.48 13.53 11.43
C ASP A 49 0.38 14.06 12.34
N MET A 50 -0.23 13.16 13.10
CA MET A 50 -1.36 13.45 13.96
C MET A 50 -1.00 14.34 15.16
N THR A 51 0.27 14.68 15.37
CA THR A 51 0.75 15.44 16.53
C THR A 51 1.18 16.86 16.21
N ASN A 52 1.20 17.25 14.94
CA ASN A 52 1.71 18.55 14.50
C ASN A 52 0.65 19.68 14.47
N ASN A 53 -0.60 19.41 14.83
CA ASN A 53 -1.75 20.34 14.78
C ASN A 53 -2.02 20.96 13.39
N GLN A 54 -1.80 20.19 12.32
CA GLN A 54 -2.06 20.60 10.93
C GLN A 54 -3.28 19.89 10.31
N GLU A 55 -4.23 19.45 11.14
CA GLU A 55 -5.48 18.79 10.73
C GLU A 55 -6.23 19.46 9.55
N PRO A 56 -6.26 20.80 9.41
CA PRO A 56 -6.86 21.44 8.24
C PRO A 56 -6.26 21.00 6.89
N MET A 57 -5.02 20.52 6.85
CA MET A 57 -4.37 20.01 5.63
C MET A 57 -4.96 18.67 5.20
N LEU A 58 -5.18 17.74 6.14
CA LEU A 58 -5.87 16.49 5.86
C LEU A 58 -7.29 16.74 5.31
N ASN A 59 -8.04 17.60 5.98
CA ASN A 59 -9.38 17.99 5.53
C ASN A 59 -9.37 18.62 4.13
N ALA A 60 -8.38 19.47 3.82
CA ALA A 60 -8.21 20.07 2.51
C ALA A 60 -7.81 19.03 1.43
N ALA A 61 -6.96 18.06 1.77
CA ALA A 61 -6.56 16.99 0.87
C ALA A 61 -7.76 16.08 0.50
N ILE A 62 -8.58 15.71 1.48
CA ILE A 62 -9.79 14.91 1.27
C ILE A 62 -10.80 15.66 0.39
N SER A 63 -11.09 16.92 0.72
CA SER A 63 -12.13 17.70 0.02
C SER A 63 -11.69 18.30 -1.32
N GLY A 64 -10.39 18.55 -1.51
CA GLY A 64 -9.87 19.34 -2.63
C GLY A 64 -8.82 18.66 -3.51
N ALA A 65 -8.19 17.57 -3.06
CA ALA A 65 -7.16 16.84 -3.81
C ALA A 65 -7.52 15.38 -4.12
N GLY A 66 -8.75 14.96 -3.80
CA GLY A 66 -9.23 13.62 -4.12
C GLY A 66 -8.79 12.52 -3.16
N LEU A 67 -8.16 12.87 -2.03
CA LEU A 67 -7.58 11.89 -1.13
C LEU A 67 -8.65 10.97 -0.50
N LYS A 68 -8.51 9.66 -0.72
CA LYS A 68 -9.47 8.62 -0.25
C LYS A 68 -8.96 7.77 0.89
N ALA A 69 -7.66 7.78 1.15
CA ALA A 69 -7.06 7.08 2.26
C ALA A 69 -5.84 7.84 2.78
N PHE A 70 -5.47 7.60 4.02
CA PHE A 70 -4.33 8.22 4.67
C PHE A 70 -3.72 7.28 5.71
N THR A 71 -2.46 7.53 6.05
CA THR A 71 -1.73 6.80 7.09
C THR A 71 -1.55 7.72 8.30
N ALA A 72 -2.33 7.48 9.36
CA ALA A 72 -2.26 8.23 10.61
C ALA A 72 -0.98 7.84 11.37
N ALA A 73 -0.08 8.80 11.56
CA ALA A 73 1.24 8.60 12.13
C ALA A 73 1.50 9.52 13.35
N PHE A 74 2.19 9.09 14.40
CA PHE A 74 2.58 7.70 14.72
C PHE A 74 2.05 7.27 16.08
N VAL A 75 1.70 6.00 16.18
CA VAL A 75 1.50 5.34 17.47
C VAL A 75 2.84 4.80 17.96
N ILE A 76 3.27 5.25 19.13
CA ILE A 76 4.49 4.77 19.81
C ILE A 76 4.17 4.21 21.19
N GLY A 77 5.18 3.76 21.93
CA GLY A 77 5.01 3.10 23.22
C GLY A 77 5.43 3.90 24.44
N SER A 78 4.54 3.93 25.44
CA SER A 78 4.86 4.26 26.83
C SER A 78 4.70 3.00 27.69
N GLY A 79 5.78 2.22 27.77
CA GLY A 79 5.70 0.82 28.19
C GLY A 79 4.80 0.03 27.22
N CYS A 80 3.81 -0.69 27.74
CA CYS A 80 2.80 -1.38 26.91
C CYS A 80 1.56 -0.53 26.58
N THR A 81 1.60 0.79 26.82
CA THR A 81 0.50 1.70 26.49
C THR A 81 0.76 2.34 25.13
N PRO A 82 -0.10 2.11 24.11
CA PRO A 82 -0.01 2.83 22.83
C PRO A 82 -0.41 4.31 23.03
N ILE A 83 0.45 5.22 22.60
CA ILE A 83 0.24 6.67 22.66
C ILE A 83 0.47 7.28 21.28
N TRP A 84 -0.17 8.42 20.98
CA TRP A 84 0.14 9.22 19.79
C TRP A 84 1.38 10.08 20.06
N GLY A 85 2.48 9.88 19.32
CA GLY A 85 3.74 10.60 19.56
C GLY A 85 4.08 10.70 21.05
N ASP A 86 4.34 11.91 21.57
CA ASP A 86 4.62 12.16 22.98
C ASP A 86 3.38 12.62 23.80
N THR A 87 2.17 12.39 23.29
CA THR A 87 0.93 12.95 23.85
C THR A 87 0.14 11.96 24.71
N LEU A 88 -1.09 11.63 24.32
CA LEU A 88 -2.08 10.89 25.08
C LEU A 88 -2.18 9.43 24.61
N PRO A 89 -2.69 8.53 25.47
CA PRO A 89 -3.06 7.18 25.05
C PRO A 89 -4.03 7.20 23.89
N VAL A 90 -3.85 6.32 22.90
CA VAL A 90 -4.77 6.17 21.76
C VAL A 90 -6.20 5.92 22.25
N SER A 91 -6.37 5.23 23.38
CA SER A 91 -7.69 4.97 23.99
C SER A 91 -8.39 6.21 24.56
N ASN A 92 -7.68 7.33 24.72
CA ASN A 92 -8.18 8.54 25.36
C ASN A 92 -7.54 9.81 24.80
N ASP A 93 -7.44 9.92 23.47
CA ASP A 93 -7.07 11.15 22.78
C ASP A 93 -8.26 11.65 21.95
N PRO A 94 -9.12 12.53 22.50
CA PRO A 94 -10.30 13.01 21.78
C PRO A 94 -9.95 13.91 20.59
N THR A 95 -8.77 14.53 20.56
CA THR A 95 -8.36 15.40 19.46
C THR A 95 -7.96 14.55 18.26
N VAL A 96 -6.97 13.67 18.44
CA VAL A 96 -6.46 12.83 17.35
C VAL A 96 -7.53 11.85 16.86
N ASN A 97 -8.24 11.19 17.78
CA ASN A 97 -9.30 10.26 17.41
C ASN A 97 -10.48 11.00 16.77
N GLY A 98 -10.75 12.24 17.21
CA GLY A 98 -11.76 13.10 16.62
C GLY A 98 -11.46 13.43 15.16
N GLU A 99 -10.19 13.78 14.86
CA GLU A 99 -9.75 14.05 13.50
C GLU A 99 -9.83 12.82 12.59
N ILE A 100 -9.33 11.67 13.05
CA ILE A 100 -9.44 10.41 12.30
C ILE A 100 -10.91 10.08 12.03
N SER A 101 -11.77 10.23 13.04
CA SER A 101 -13.21 9.97 12.90
C SER A 101 -13.87 10.93 11.92
N ALA A 102 -13.46 12.21 11.89
CA ALA A 102 -13.96 13.21 10.95
C ALA A 102 -13.53 12.91 9.50
N ALA A 103 -12.27 12.54 9.30
CA ALA A 103 -11.74 12.12 8.01
C ALA A 103 -12.48 10.87 7.48
N VAL A 104 -12.66 9.86 8.34
CA VAL A 104 -13.39 8.63 7.98
C VAL A 104 -14.87 8.92 7.70
N SER A 105 -15.51 9.78 8.48
CA SER A 105 -16.90 10.21 8.23
C SER A 105 -17.05 11.00 6.93
N SER A 106 -15.97 11.61 6.45
CA SER A 106 -15.90 12.30 5.14
C SER A 106 -15.62 11.34 3.98
N GLY A 107 -15.53 10.03 4.25
CA GLY A 107 -15.37 8.98 3.25
C GLY A 107 -13.92 8.53 3.02
N ALA A 108 -12.96 9.07 3.77
CA ALA A 108 -11.59 8.58 3.72
C ALA A 108 -11.42 7.27 4.52
N GLN A 109 -10.36 6.51 4.24
CA GLN A 109 -10.02 5.29 4.97
C GLN A 109 -8.67 5.44 5.68
N ALA A 110 -8.59 4.98 6.91
CA ALA A 110 -7.40 5.14 7.74
C ALA A 110 -6.55 3.86 7.76
N ILE A 111 -5.25 4.03 7.61
CA ILE A 111 -4.21 3.12 8.06
C ILE A 111 -3.64 3.72 9.34
N VAL A 112 -3.37 2.91 10.36
CA VAL A 112 -2.65 3.38 11.55
C VAL A 112 -1.22 2.88 11.48
N SER A 113 -0.25 3.78 11.57
CA SER A 113 1.17 3.44 11.57
C SER A 113 1.77 3.48 12.96
N PHE A 114 2.48 2.41 13.32
CA PHE A 114 3.23 2.27 14.56
C PHE A 114 4.72 2.52 14.31
N GLY A 115 5.38 3.28 15.19
CA GLY A 115 6.83 3.53 15.12
C GLY A 115 7.18 4.91 14.58
N GLY A 116 7.92 4.96 13.47
CA GLY A 116 8.50 6.18 12.90
C GLY A 116 9.85 6.58 13.52
N ALA A 117 10.45 7.65 12.99
CA ALA A 117 11.78 8.13 13.40
C ALA A 117 11.86 8.66 14.85
N GLY A 118 10.74 9.14 15.40
CA GLY A 118 10.66 9.74 16.73
C GLY A 118 10.09 8.82 17.79
N GLY A 119 10.59 8.93 19.03
CA GLY A 119 10.05 8.22 20.19
C GLY A 119 10.59 6.79 20.37
N VAL A 120 9.83 5.95 21.07
CA VAL A 120 10.18 4.54 21.32
C VAL A 120 9.11 3.65 20.73
N GLU A 121 9.48 2.81 19.78
CA GLU A 121 8.55 1.89 19.13
C GLU A 121 7.92 0.92 20.16
N LEU A 122 6.67 0.50 19.92
CA LEU A 122 5.90 -0.25 20.91
C LEU A 122 6.50 -1.63 21.20
N ALA A 123 7.06 -2.34 20.22
CA ALA A 123 7.75 -3.61 20.45
C ALA A 123 9.10 -3.46 21.18
N GLN A 124 9.75 -2.29 21.11
CA GLN A 124 10.92 -1.97 21.93
C GLN A 124 10.55 -1.70 23.40
N SER A 125 9.44 -1.03 23.64
CA SER A 125 8.99 -0.65 24.99
C SER A 125 8.14 -1.73 25.69
N CYS A 126 7.46 -2.59 24.95
CA CYS A 126 6.60 -3.67 25.45
C CYS A 126 7.13 -5.06 25.07
N THR A 127 8.00 -5.62 25.89
CA THR A 127 8.79 -6.82 25.56
C THR A 127 8.09 -8.17 25.74
N ASN A 128 6.85 -8.18 26.24
CA ASN A 128 6.04 -9.40 26.35
C ASN A 128 5.08 -9.52 25.16
N THR A 129 5.22 -10.57 24.35
CA THR A 129 4.45 -10.75 23.10
C THR A 129 2.94 -10.71 23.29
N SER A 130 2.41 -11.33 24.36
CA SER A 130 0.96 -11.30 24.63
C SER A 130 0.47 -9.89 24.96
N SER A 131 1.26 -9.15 25.73
CA SER A 131 0.95 -7.75 26.08
C SER A 131 1.07 -6.83 24.87
N LEU A 132 2.09 -7.05 24.03
CA LEU A 132 2.28 -6.31 22.77
C LEU A 132 1.12 -6.59 21.79
N THR A 133 0.72 -7.85 21.64
CA THR A 133 -0.44 -8.24 20.82
C THR A 133 -1.71 -7.53 21.32
N ALA A 134 -1.95 -7.52 22.64
CA ALA A 134 -3.08 -6.83 23.22
C ALA A 134 -3.02 -5.30 23.01
N ALA A 135 -1.83 -4.71 23.08
CA ALA A 135 -1.61 -3.29 22.84
C ALA A 135 -1.92 -2.91 21.39
N TYR A 136 -1.39 -3.64 20.40
CA TYR A 136 -1.75 -3.44 18.99
C TYR A 136 -3.24 -3.67 18.72
N GLN A 137 -3.83 -4.73 19.27
CA GLN A 137 -5.26 -5.00 19.13
C GLN A 137 -6.13 -3.87 19.71
N SER A 138 -5.68 -3.25 20.80
CA SER A 138 -6.43 -2.15 21.42
C SER A 138 -6.55 -0.94 20.48
N VAL A 139 -5.52 -0.66 19.69
CA VAL A 139 -5.52 0.40 18.68
C VAL A 139 -6.44 0.05 17.52
N ILE A 140 -6.33 -1.17 16.99
CA ILE A 140 -7.25 -1.69 15.95
C ILE A 140 -8.71 -1.54 16.38
N ASN A 141 -9.03 -1.94 17.62
CA ASN A 141 -10.38 -1.89 18.15
C ASN A 141 -10.87 -0.45 18.38
N THR A 142 -9.99 0.43 18.86
CA THR A 142 -10.34 1.83 19.18
C THR A 142 -10.62 2.64 17.92
N LEU A 143 -9.82 2.44 16.87
CA LEU A 143 -9.90 3.21 15.63
C LEU A 143 -10.70 2.51 14.52
N HIS A 144 -11.16 1.28 14.78
CA HIS A 144 -11.92 0.45 13.84
C HIS A 144 -11.25 0.26 12.49
N VAL A 145 -9.91 0.15 12.49
CA VAL A 145 -9.11 -0.04 11.27
C VAL A 145 -8.90 -1.51 10.95
N ASN A 146 -8.79 -1.84 9.67
CA ASN A 146 -8.41 -3.16 9.16
C ASN A 146 -7.10 -3.13 8.35
N HIS A 147 -6.43 -1.96 8.29
CA HIS A 147 -5.08 -1.80 7.76
C HIS A 147 -4.19 -1.20 8.86
N ILE A 148 -3.06 -1.84 9.10
CA ILE A 148 -2.04 -1.36 10.02
C ILE A 148 -0.68 -1.34 9.32
N ASP A 149 0.15 -0.41 9.73
CA ASP A 149 1.51 -0.21 9.23
C ASP A 149 2.51 -0.24 10.38
N PHE A 150 3.66 -0.86 10.17
CA PHE A 150 4.77 -0.84 11.11
C PHE A 150 5.95 -0.12 10.47
N ASP A 151 6.13 1.14 10.80
CA ASP A 151 7.23 1.97 10.35
C ASP A 151 8.43 1.80 11.30
N VAL A 152 9.43 1.06 10.83
CA VAL A 152 10.52 0.57 11.67
C VAL A 152 11.83 1.19 11.21
N GLU A 153 12.29 2.17 11.97
CA GLU A 153 13.43 3.03 11.61
C GLU A 153 14.58 2.96 12.62
N GLY A 154 15.71 3.55 12.24
CA GLY A 154 16.84 3.82 13.13
C GLY A 154 17.37 2.57 13.85
N ALA A 155 17.50 2.64 15.18
CA ALA A 155 18.00 1.51 15.95
C ALA A 155 17.01 0.33 16.02
N SER A 156 15.72 0.56 15.79
CA SER A 156 14.69 -0.47 15.97
C SER A 156 14.72 -1.54 14.87
N ILE A 157 15.10 -1.18 13.64
CA ILE A 157 15.24 -2.14 12.52
C ILE A 157 16.44 -3.07 12.67
N ALA A 158 17.36 -2.73 13.59
CA ALA A 158 18.55 -3.52 13.88
C ALA A 158 18.49 -4.24 15.24
N ASP A 159 17.36 -4.20 15.96
CA ASP A 159 17.21 -4.85 17.27
C ASP A 159 16.46 -6.19 17.15
N PRO A 160 17.15 -7.34 17.25
CA PRO A 160 16.53 -8.64 17.08
C PRO A 160 15.43 -8.94 18.13
N THR A 161 15.51 -8.33 19.31
CA THR A 161 14.55 -8.60 20.39
C THR A 161 13.19 -8.01 20.06
N SER A 162 13.14 -6.71 19.72
CA SER A 162 11.89 -6.07 19.30
C SER A 162 11.38 -6.63 17.99
N ILE A 163 12.25 -6.98 17.04
CA ILE A 163 11.88 -7.61 15.76
C ILE A 163 11.12 -8.93 15.97
N ASN A 164 11.70 -9.88 16.71
CA ASN A 164 11.06 -11.17 16.95
C ASN A 164 9.75 -11.01 17.74
N ASN A 165 9.74 -10.11 18.73
CA ASN A 165 8.54 -9.82 19.51
C ASN A 165 7.43 -9.23 18.63
N ARG A 166 7.77 -8.30 17.73
CA ARG A 166 6.84 -7.66 16.80
C ARG A 166 6.22 -8.67 15.84
N PHE A 167 7.01 -9.51 15.18
CA PHE A 167 6.48 -10.46 14.21
C PHE A 167 5.69 -11.61 14.86
N ALA A 168 6.09 -12.05 16.06
CA ALA A 168 5.26 -12.96 16.85
C ALA A 168 3.90 -12.34 17.22
N ALA A 169 3.86 -11.04 17.58
CA ALA A 169 2.62 -10.34 17.87
C ALA A 169 1.76 -10.14 16.60
N ILE A 170 2.36 -9.74 15.47
CA ILE A 170 1.69 -9.58 14.18
C ILE A 170 0.99 -10.88 13.75
N LYS A 171 1.67 -12.01 13.83
CA LYS A 171 1.08 -13.32 13.54
C LYS A 171 -0.15 -13.65 14.39
N ASN A 172 -0.11 -13.27 15.68
CA ASN A 172 -1.26 -13.44 16.56
C ASN A 172 -2.42 -12.50 16.16
N LEU A 173 -2.13 -11.27 15.76
CA LEU A 173 -3.14 -10.33 15.24
C LEU A 173 -3.80 -10.82 13.96
N GLU A 174 -3.01 -11.33 13.01
CA GLU A 174 -3.52 -11.91 11.76
C GLU A 174 -4.49 -13.07 12.03
N SER A 175 -4.17 -13.91 13.02
CA SER A 175 -5.01 -15.02 13.44
C SER A 175 -6.30 -14.54 14.12
N ALA A 176 -6.24 -13.45 14.89
CA ALA A 176 -7.37 -12.88 15.61
C ALA A 176 -8.30 -12.01 14.73
N ASN A 177 -7.78 -11.46 13.62
CA ASN A 177 -8.49 -10.51 12.77
C ASN A 177 -8.44 -10.99 11.30
N PRO A 178 -9.34 -11.91 10.90
CA PRO A 178 -9.44 -12.33 9.51
C PRO A 178 -9.67 -11.11 8.59
N GLY A 179 -8.78 -10.90 7.63
CA GLY A 179 -8.83 -9.77 6.71
C GLY A 179 -8.04 -8.53 7.13
N LEU A 180 -7.33 -8.57 8.26
CA LEU A 180 -6.34 -7.55 8.60
C LEU A 180 -5.24 -7.51 7.54
N VAL A 181 -4.95 -6.32 7.03
CA VAL A 181 -3.86 -6.05 6.09
C VAL A 181 -2.71 -5.43 6.85
N VAL A 182 -1.53 -6.04 6.73
CA VAL A 182 -0.32 -5.61 7.45
C VAL A 182 0.70 -5.08 6.45
N SER A 183 1.10 -3.82 6.61
CA SER A 183 2.30 -3.27 5.95
C SER A 183 3.47 -3.11 6.92
N VAL A 184 4.67 -3.20 6.37
CA VAL A 184 5.89 -2.73 7.04
C VAL A 184 6.47 -1.61 6.21
N THR A 185 6.87 -0.52 6.87
CA THR A 185 7.55 0.61 6.27
C THR A 185 9.01 0.60 6.75
N ILE A 186 9.94 0.59 5.79
CA ILE A 186 11.38 0.44 6.07
C ILE A 186 12.24 1.43 5.27
N PRO A 187 13.39 1.85 5.81
CA PRO A 187 14.38 2.62 5.07
C PRO A 187 15.01 1.78 3.97
N VAL A 188 15.31 2.41 2.84
CA VAL A 188 15.99 1.79 1.71
C VAL A 188 17.00 2.74 1.08
N LEU A 189 17.93 2.16 0.34
CA LEU A 189 18.77 2.88 -0.62
C LEU A 189 18.21 2.67 -2.04
N PRO A 190 18.72 3.37 -3.07
CA PRO A 190 18.34 3.13 -4.46
C PRO A 190 18.58 1.68 -4.92
N ASN A 191 19.51 0.97 -4.27
CA ASN A 191 19.78 -0.45 -4.48
C ASN A 191 19.00 -1.39 -3.52
N GLY A 192 17.95 -0.91 -2.85
CA GLY A 192 17.05 -1.69 -1.99
C GLY A 192 17.36 -1.59 -0.49
N PRO A 193 16.74 -2.44 0.34
CA PRO A 193 17.02 -2.46 1.77
C PRO A 193 18.46 -2.87 2.05
N ASP A 194 19.09 -2.22 3.03
CA ASP A 194 20.41 -2.59 3.52
C ASP A 194 20.39 -3.95 4.26
N ASN A 195 21.50 -4.32 4.91
CA ASN A 195 21.57 -5.59 5.64
C ASN A 195 20.56 -5.68 6.80
N ASN A 196 20.25 -4.56 7.47
CA ASN A 196 19.29 -4.54 8.56
C ASN A 196 17.87 -4.73 8.00
N GLY A 197 17.50 -4.00 6.95
CA GLY A 197 16.20 -4.17 6.27
C GLY A 197 16.01 -5.59 5.70
N GLN A 198 17.05 -6.18 5.12
CA GLN A 198 17.00 -7.57 4.66
C GLN A 198 16.82 -8.56 5.83
N THR A 199 17.54 -8.36 6.93
CA THR A 199 17.42 -9.20 8.14
C THR A 199 16.04 -9.07 8.78
N PHE A 200 15.49 -7.86 8.79
CA PHE A 200 14.14 -7.56 9.26
C PHE A 200 13.09 -8.33 8.46
N LEU A 201 13.11 -8.24 7.13
CA LEU A 201 12.18 -8.99 6.27
C LEU A 201 12.37 -10.51 6.40
N GLN A 202 13.62 -10.98 6.51
CA GLN A 202 13.90 -12.39 6.75
C GLN A 202 13.33 -12.89 8.08
N SER A 203 13.32 -12.04 9.12
CA SER A 203 12.73 -12.36 10.42
C SER A 203 11.21 -12.48 10.34
N ALA A 204 10.54 -11.58 9.59
CA ALA A 204 9.10 -11.68 9.32
C ALA A 204 8.74 -13.04 8.70
N LYS A 205 9.53 -13.46 7.71
CA LYS A 205 9.39 -14.77 7.04
C LYS A 205 9.57 -15.93 8.02
N ASN A 206 10.59 -15.88 8.87
CA ASN A 206 10.92 -16.95 9.80
C ASN A 206 9.87 -17.13 10.89
N ASP A 207 9.33 -16.03 11.41
CA ASP A 207 8.29 -16.06 12.45
C ASP A 207 6.91 -16.41 11.87
N GLY A 208 6.76 -16.26 10.56
CA GLY A 208 5.54 -16.59 9.81
C GLY A 208 4.47 -15.52 9.92
N ALA A 209 4.87 -14.25 10.10
CA ALA A 209 3.99 -13.11 9.92
C ALA A 209 3.76 -12.88 8.42
N ARG A 210 2.51 -12.64 8.01
CA ARG A 210 2.15 -12.30 6.64
C ARG A 210 2.33 -10.80 6.43
N ILE A 211 3.31 -10.44 5.61
CA ILE A 211 3.48 -9.05 5.18
C ILE A 211 2.73 -8.88 3.87
N ASP A 212 1.64 -8.11 3.88
CA ASP A 212 0.80 -7.86 2.70
C ASP A 212 1.44 -6.79 1.79
N LEU A 213 2.17 -5.83 2.37
CA LEU A 213 2.86 -4.76 1.66
C LEU A 213 4.20 -4.40 2.34
N ILE A 214 5.28 -4.37 1.56
CA ILE A 214 6.57 -3.80 1.94
C ILE A 214 6.62 -2.37 1.39
N ASN A 215 6.33 -1.40 2.22
CA ASN A 215 6.39 0.01 1.88
C ASN A 215 7.82 0.53 2.11
N ILE A 216 8.40 1.19 1.10
CA ILE A 216 9.79 1.64 1.16
C ILE A 216 9.87 3.15 1.27
N MET A 217 10.65 3.63 2.24
CA MET A 217 10.95 5.05 2.38
C MET A 217 12.06 5.44 1.39
N THR A 218 11.66 6.06 0.29
CA THR A 218 12.54 6.48 -0.80
C THR A 218 12.97 7.92 -0.60
N MET A 219 13.68 8.15 0.50
CA MET A 219 14.08 9.45 1.04
C MET A 219 15.38 9.31 1.81
N ASP A 220 16.13 10.41 1.93
CA ASP A 220 17.24 10.56 2.86
C ASP A 220 18.33 9.50 2.65
N TYR A 221 18.81 9.41 1.41
CA TYR A 221 19.78 8.41 1.00
C TYR A 221 21.20 8.73 1.48
N TYR A 222 21.55 10.02 1.55
CA TYR A 222 22.84 10.56 1.96
C TYR A 222 24.07 10.05 1.17
N GLY A 223 25.19 10.75 1.35
CA GLY A 223 26.51 10.24 1.02
C GLY A 223 26.77 10.14 -0.48
N SER A 224 26.91 8.91 -1.01
CA SER A 224 27.26 8.73 -2.43
C SER A 224 26.13 9.15 -3.39
N TRP A 225 24.91 9.31 -2.89
CA TRP A 225 23.72 9.65 -3.68
C TRP A 225 23.53 11.17 -3.85
N ASP A 226 24.24 11.98 -3.06
CA ASP A 226 24.15 13.45 -3.01
C ASP A 226 24.82 14.13 -4.22
N SER A 227 25.75 13.42 -4.88
CA SER A 227 26.56 14.01 -5.96
C SER A 227 25.76 14.37 -7.22
N ASN A 228 24.61 13.73 -7.41
CA ASN A 228 23.64 14.02 -8.46
C ASN A 228 22.27 13.44 -8.04
N PRO A 229 21.53 14.12 -7.15
CA PRO A 229 20.30 13.59 -6.57
C PRO A 229 19.24 13.41 -7.65
N GLN A 230 18.88 12.16 -7.94
CA GLN A 230 17.85 11.81 -8.93
C GLN A 230 16.67 11.14 -8.22
N MET A 231 16.00 11.88 -7.32
CA MET A 231 15.08 11.31 -6.34
C MET A 231 13.97 10.44 -6.95
N GLY A 232 13.34 10.87 -8.05
CA GLY A 232 12.32 10.06 -8.73
C GLY A 232 12.87 8.77 -9.33
N SER A 233 14.06 8.82 -9.92
CA SER A 233 14.74 7.63 -10.47
C SER A 233 15.15 6.68 -9.35
N TYR A 234 15.75 7.21 -8.28
CA TYR A 234 16.16 6.46 -7.11
C TYR A 234 15.00 5.73 -6.43
N ALA A 235 13.84 6.36 -6.32
CA ALA A 235 12.64 5.71 -5.80
C ALA A 235 12.22 4.49 -6.64
N THR A 236 12.22 4.59 -7.98
CA THR A 236 11.86 3.47 -8.86
C THR A 236 12.90 2.34 -8.86
N GLN A 237 14.18 2.69 -8.71
CA GLN A 237 15.28 1.72 -8.56
C GLN A 237 15.14 0.97 -7.24
N ALA A 238 14.89 1.69 -6.14
CA ALA A 238 14.67 1.11 -4.82
C ALA A 238 13.49 0.14 -4.82
N ALA A 239 12.38 0.48 -5.49
CA ALA A 239 11.22 -0.41 -5.63
C ALA A 239 11.58 -1.71 -6.36
N THR A 240 12.32 -1.60 -7.46
CA THR A 240 12.79 -2.76 -8.24
C THR A 240 13.73 -3.65 -7.42
N ALA A 241 14.69 -3.04 -6.73
CA ALA A 241 15.67 -3.77 -5.94
C ALA A 241 15.04 -4.44 -4.70
N THR A 242 14.11 -3.75 -4.04
CA THR A 242 13.35 -4.31 -2.91
C THR A 242 12.49 -5.50 -3.35
N LEU A 243 11.83 -5.42 -4.52
CA LEU A 243 11.10 -6.57 -5.05
C LEU A 243 12.00 -7.79 -5.28
N ASN A 244 13.25 -7.58 -5.71
CA ASN A 244 14.19 -8.70 -5.88
C ASN A 244 14.55 -9.35 -4.53
N VAL A 245 14.74 -8.56 -3.47
CA VAL A 245 14.91 -9.06 -2.11
C VAL A 245 13.67 -9.82 -1.65
N ALA A 246 12.48 -9.21 -1.80
CA ALA A 246 11.21 -9.80 -1.41
C ALA A 246 10.97 -11.15 -2.10
N ARG A 247 11.24 -11.27 -3.40
CA ARG A 247 11.14 -12.53 -4.15
C ARG A 247 12.09 -13.63 -3.67
N GLY A 248 13.21 -13.27 -3.05
CA GLY A 248 14.09 -14.22 -2.37
C GLY A 248 13.41 -14.89 -1.17
N LEU A 249 12.52 -14.16 -0.48
CA LEU A 249 11.81 -14.63 0.73
C LEU A 249 10.41 -15.19 0.41
N TRP A 250 9.72 -14.55 -0.54
CA TRP A 250 8.36 -14.83 -0.99
C TRP A 250 8.34 -14.82 -2.53
N PRO A 251 8.61 -15.97 -3.19
CA PRO A 251 8.76 -16.03 -4.65
C PRO A 251 7.54 -15.59 -5.48
N SER A 252 6.35 -15.53 -4.85
CA SER A 252 5.12 -15.05 -5.48
C SER A 252 4.98 -13.53 -5.52
N ASP A 253 5.86 -12.80 -4.83
CA ASP A 253 5.72 -11.35 -4.70
C ASP A 253 5.88 -10.63 -6.04
N THR A 254 5.08 -9.59 -6.18
CA THR A 254 5.06 -8.71 -7.35
C THR A 254 5.20 -7.26 -6.90
N TYR A 255 5.24 -6.32 -7.85
CA TYR A 255 5.14 -4.90 -7.50
C TYR A 255 3.87 -4.57 -6.70
N GLY A 256 2.81 -5.37 -6.80
CA GLY A 256 1.61 -5.24 -5.96
C GLY A 256 1.88 -5.44 -4.46
N ASN A 257 3.01 -6.03 -4.08
CA ASN A 257 3.46 -6.17 -2.69
C ASN A 257 4.43 -5.07 -2.26
N ILE A 258 4.75 -4.10 -3.12
CA ILE A 258 5.66 -2.99 -2.84
C ILE A 258 4.87 -1.70 -2.73
N GLY A 259 5.16 -0.91 -1.68
CA GLY A 259 4.72 0.48 -1.54
C GLY A 259 5.89 1.44 -1.73
N ILE A 260 5.65 2.65 -2.24
CA ILE A 260 6.70 3.68 -2.41
C ILE A 260 6.30 4.94 -1.64
N THR A 261 7.17 5.39 -0.74
CA THR A 261 6.96 6.57 0.11
C THR A 261 8.17 7.50 0.03
N PRO A 262 8.19 8.51 -0.85
CA PRO A 262 9.17 9.59 -0.80
C PRO A 262 8.80 10.63 0.27
N MET A 263 9.79 11.42 0.68
CA MET A 263 9.58 12.69 1.37
C MET A 263 9.43 13.78 0.31
N ILE A 264 8.32 14.51 0.29
CA ILE A 264 8.05 15.49 -0.78
C ILE A 264 8.83 16.80 -0.58
N GLY A 265 9.32 17.42 -1.66
CA GLY A 265 10.12 18.63 -1.56
C GLY A 265 11.50 18.39 -0.93
N GLN A 266 11.95 19.34 -0.11
CA GLN A 266 13.21 19.24 0.62
C GLN A 266 13.16 18.05 1.60
N ASN A 267 14.17 17.20 1.50
CA ASN A 267 14.43 16.10 2.43
C ASN A 267 15.23 16.57 3.66
N ASP A 268 15.46 15.69 4.64
CA ASP A 268 16.33 16.00 5.79
C ASP A 268 17.78 16.20 5.35
N ASP A 269 18.21 15.46 4.33
CA ASP A 269 19.43 15.77 3.61
C ASP A 269 19.25 17.00 2.70
N ALA A 270 20.03 18.05 2.95
CA ALA A 270 20.05 19.28 2.17
C ALA A 270 20.40 19.08 0.69
N ALA A 271 21.09 17.99 0.34
CA ALA A 271 21.38 17.64 -1.05
C ALA A 271 20.16 17.07 -1.79
N GLU A 272 19.16 16.58 -1.06
CA GLU A 272 18.04 15.83 -1.64
C GLU A 272 16.77 16.67 -1.69
N VAL A 273 16.18 16.77 -2.89
CA VAL A 273 14.91 17.44 -3.12
C VAL A 273 14.05 16.58 -4.05
N PHE A 274 12.93 16.07 -3.54
CA PHE A 274 11.94 15.35 -4.33
C PHE A 274 10.96 16.35 -4.98
N SER A 275 11.12 16.61 -6.27
CA SER A 275 10.31 17.57 -7.02
C SER A 275 8.96 17.01 -7.49
N GLU A 276 8.06 17.87 -7.97
CA GLU A 276 6.82 17.43 -8.64
C GLU A 276 7.10 16.57 -9.89
N ASN A 277 8.22 16.79 -10.59
CA ASN A 277 8.62 15.94 -11.70
C ASN A 277 9.04 14.53 -11.25
N ASP A 278 9.67 14.43 -10.07
CA ASP A 278 9.97 13.15 -9.43
C ASP A 278 8.68 12.42 -9.02
N ALA A 279 7.70 13.17 -8.50
CA ALA A 279 6.36 12.63 -8.19
C ALA A 279 5.70 12.02 -9.43
N HIS A 280 5.70 12.74 -10.57
CA HIS A 280 5.19 12.20 -11.83
C HIS A 280 5.95 10.96 -12.29
N THR A 281 7.28 10.94 -12.11
CA THR A 281 8.11 9.77 -12.45
C THR A 281 7.69 8.54 -11.65
N VAL A 282 7.50 8.70 -10.33
CA VAL A 282 7.06 7.61 -9.44
C VAL A 282 5.64 7.15 -9.77
N VAL A 283 4.70 8.06 -9.98
CA VAL A 283 3.30 7.72 -10.34
C VAL A 283 3.23 6.96 -11.67
N ASN A 284 4.00 7.40 -12.67
CA ASN A 284 4.07 6.72 -13.96
C ASN A 284 4.65 5.31 -13.83
N PHE A 285 5.75 5.15 -13.08
CA PHE A 285 6.33 3.84 -12.79
C PHE A 285 5.33 2.94 -12.05
N ALA A 286 4.62 3.47 -11.06
CA ALA A 286 3.64 2.75 -10.27
C ALA A 286 2.48 2.24 -11.11
N ASN A 287 1.92 3.09 -11.98
CA ASN A 287 0.88 2.73 -12.94
C ASN A 287 1.37 1.66 -13.95
N ALA A 288 2.60 1.79 -14.45
CA ALA A 288 3.14 0.87 -15.45
C ALA A 288 3.43 -0.54 -14.90
N ASN A 289 3.76 -0.64 -13.60
CA ASN A 289 4.19 -1.89 -12.98
C ASN A 289 3.15 -2.51 -12.02
N GLY A 290 2.06 -1.80 -11.73
CA GLY A 290 1.06 -2.26 -10.77
C GLY A 290 1.59 -2.28 -9.34
N ILE A 291 2.17 -1.16 -8.89
CA ILE A 291 2.61 -0.97 -7.50
C ILE A 291 1.44 -1.18 -6.53
N GLY A 292 1.72 -1.65 -5.31
CA GLY A 292 0.70 -1.93 -4.30
C GLY A 292 0.15 -0.67 -3.64
N ARG A 293 1.02 0.30 -3.35
CA ARG A 293 0.65 1.57 -2.69
C ARG A 293 1.64 2.68 -3.05
N LEU A 294 1.14 3.88 -3.21
CA LEU A 294 1.91 5.10 -3.08
C LEU A 294 1.51 5.82 -1.79
N ALA A 295 2.50 6.37 -1.11
CA ALA A 295 2.32 7.28 0.00
C ALA A 295 3.41 8.36 -0.12
N PHE A 296 3.42 9.33 0.78
CA PHE A 296 4.53 10.26 0.93
C PHE A 296 4.55 10.82 2.34
N TRP A 297 5.71 11.31 2.76
CA TRP A 297 5.86 12.12 3.97
C TRP A 297 5.88 13.62 3.59
N SER A 298 4.86 14.41 3.92
CA SER A 298 3.56 14.07 4.51
C SER A 298 2.49 15.05 4.01
N VAL A 299 1.20 14.80 4.28
CA VAL A 299 0.09 15.68 3.86
C VAL A 299 0.25 17.11 4.37
N ASP A 300 0.71 17.26 5.61
CA ASP A 300 0.86 18.56 6.27
C ASP A 300 1.95 19.43 5.61
N ARG A 301 2.87 18.77 4.90
CA ARG A 301 3.97 19.41 4.17
C ARG A 301 3.57 19.89 2.78
N ASP A 302 2.47 19.42 2.22
CA ASP A 302 2.11 19.62 0.80
C ASP A 302 1.54 21.03 0.50
N GLN A 303 2.38 22.04 0.75
CA GLN A 303 2.11 23.44 0.52
C GLN A 303 3.43 24.23 0.45
N PRO A 304 3.46 25.37 -0.28
CA PRO A 304 4.60 26.26 -0.25
C PRO A 304 4.77 26.86 1.16
N CYS A 305 6.02 27.15 1.53
CA CYS A 305 6.29 27.89 2.77
C CYS A 305 5.88 29.36 2.63
N GLY A 306 5.35 29.94 3.70
CA GLY A 306 4.95 31.34 3.71
C GLY A 306 3.93 31.67 4.80
N GLY A 307 3.91 32.95 5.21
CA GLY A 307 3.07 33.39 6.33
C GLY A 307 3.49 32.70 7.63
N GLY A 308 2.54 32.06 8.32
CA GLY A 308 2.79 31.29 9.54
C GLY A 308 3.26 29.84 9.31
N VAL A 309 3.34 29.38 8.06
CA VAL A 309 3.79 28.04 7.70
C VAL A 309 5.28 28.07 7.40
N SER A 310 6.08 27.38 8.21
CA SER A 310 7.54 27.40 8.08
C SER A 310 8.19 26.09 8.51
N GLY A 311 9.24 25.68 7.79
CA GLY A 311 10.05 24.52 8.14
C GLY A 311 9.52 23.20 7.58
N LEU A 312 10.37 22.19 7.63
CA LEU A 312 10.08 20.87 7.06
C LEU A 312 8.81 20.21 7.60
N PRO A 313 8.40 20.36 8.88
CA PRO A 313 7.17 19.72 9.36
C PRO A 313 5.87 20.29 8.76
N SER A 314 5.89 21.47 8.14
CA SER A 314 4.67 22.17 7.72
C SER A 314 4.67 22.63 6.27
N CYS A 315 5.80 22.53 5.56
CA CYS A 315 5.87 22.82 4.13
C CYS A 315 7.02 22.05 3.46
N THR A 316 6.98 21.99 2.13
CA THR A 316 8.00 21.30 1.32
C THR A 316 9.32 22.05 1.17
N ASN A 317 9.41 23.31 1.59
CA ASN A 317 10.55 24.20 1.30
C ASN A 317 10.88 24.34 -0.20
N ILE A 318 9.93 24.07 -1.10
CA ILE A 318 10.06 24.37 -2.54
C ILE A 318 8.92 25.27 -3.02
N SER A 319 9.09 25.82 -4.22
CA SER A 319 7.98 26.47 -4.92
C SER A 319 7.02 25.42 -5.44
N GLN A 320 5.78 25.46 -4.98
CA GLN A 320 4.67 24.61 -5.45
C GLN A 320 3.34 25.32 -5.18
N SER A 321 2.23 24.81 -5.71
CA SER A 321 0.90 25.17 -5.19
C SER A 321 0.50 24.23 -4.07
N LYS A 322 -0.47 24.68 -3.25
CA LYS A 322 -1.03 23.86 -2.18
C LYS A 322 -1.67 22.59 -2.73
N LEU A 323 -1.32 21.45 -2.11
CA LEU A 323 -1.79 20.10 -2.41
C LEU A 323 -1.36 19.54 -3.78
N ASP A 324 -0.29 20.06 -4.38
CA ASP A 324 0.12 19.59 -5.72
C ASP A 324 0.67 18.16 -5.69
N PHE A 325 1.42 17.76 -4.67
CA PHE A 325 1.87 16.37 -4.56
C PHE A 325 0.70 15.40 -4.36
N SER A 326 -0.27 15.77 -3.53
CA SER A 326 -1.51 15.00 -3.31
C SER A 326 -2.26 14.77 -4.63
N LYS A 327 -2.43 15.80 -5.44
CA LYS A 327 -3.09 15.71 -6.76
C LYS A 327 -2.29 14.88 -7.75
N ILE A 328 -0.95 15.00 -7.75
CA ILE A 328 -0.08 14.19 -8.62
C ILE A 328 -0.21 12.72 -8.25
N PHE A 329 -0.13 12.39 -6.97
CA PHE A 329 -0.24 11.02 -6.46
C PHE A 329 -1.64 10.43 -6.69
N ASP A 330 -2.72 11.22 -6.61
CA ASP A 330 -4.09 10.79 -6.94
C ASP A 330 -4.25 10.35 -8.41
N GLY A 331 -3.30 10.69 -9.29
CA GLY A 331 -3.19 10.13 -10.65
C GLY A 331 -2.80 8.64 -10.71
N PHE A 332 -2.53 8.01 -9.57
CA PHE A 332 -2.25 6.58 -9.47
C PHE A 332 -3.53 5.73 -9.46
N ASN A 333 -3.62 4.78 -10.38
CA ASN A 333 -4.80 3.95 -10.61
C ASN A 333 -4.73 2.55 -9.95
N GLY A 334 -3.64 2.24 -9.22
CA GLY A 334 -3.40 0.93 -8.62
C GLY A 334 -3.87 0.78 -7.16
N GLY A 335 -3.54 -0.35 -6.53
CA GLY A 335 -3.87 -0.63 -5.11
C GLY A 335 -5.26 -1.20 -4.82
N GLY A 336 -6.04 -1.54 -5.86
CA GLY A 336 -7.28 -2.35 -5.75
C GLY A 336 -8.33 -1.79 -4.77
N GLY A 337 -8.30 -0.48 -4.58
CA GLY A 337 -8.97 0.23 -3.50
C GLY A 337 -10.16 1.07 -3.91
N THR A 338 -11.01 0.57 -4.80
CA THR A 338 -12.42 0.95 -4.87
C THR A 338 -13.14 -0.07 -5.75
N THR A 339 -14.17 -0.69 -5.18
CA THR A 339 -15.38 -0.95 -5.97
C THR A 339 -15.86 0.42 -6.44
N PRO A 340 -16.05 0.69 -7.75
CA PRO A 340 -16.84 1.84 -8.18
C PRO A 340 -18.19 1.78 -7.45
N PRO A 341 -18.85 2.91 -7.13
CA PRO A 341 -20.20 2.85 -6.58
C PRO A 341 -21.03 1.97 -7.52
N THR A 342 -21.84 1.06 -6.95
CA THR A 342 -22.79 0.25 -7.69
C THR A 342 -23.77 1.18 -8.40
N THR A 343 -23.37 1.67 -9.56
CA THR A 343 -24.26 2.27 -10.52
C THR A 343 -24.83 1.08 -11.24
N THR A 344 -26.13 0.82 -11.05
CA THR A 344 -26.89 -0.05 -11.93
C THR A 344 -26.86 0.58 -13.32
N THR A 345 -25.78 0.34 -14.07
CA THR A 345 -25.66 0.79 -15.44
C THR A 345 -26.35 -0.25 -16.30
N THR A 346 -27.60 0.02 -16.64
CA THR A 346 -28.34 -0.68 -17.69
C THR A 346 -27.46 -0.76 -18.93
N THR A 347 -27.04 -1.98 -19.26
CA THR A 347 -26.28 -2.28 -20.48
C THR A 347 -27.14 -1.91 -21.67
N THR A 348 -26.81 -0.80 -22.35
CA THR A 348 -27.26 -0.58 -23.72
C THR A 348 -26.08 -0.91 -24.63
N THR A 349 -26.13 -2.10 -25.20
CA THR A 349 -25.23 -2.54 -26.25
C THR A 349 -25.46 -1.68 -27.48
N THR A 350 -24.60 -0.69 -27.72
CA THR A 350 -24.46 -0.09 -29.05
C THR A 350 -23.20 -0.64 -29.70
N THR A 351 -23.40 -1.67 -30.52
CA THR A 351 -22.47 -2.04 -31.57
C THR A 351 -22.38 -0.87 -32.55
N THR A 352 -21.32 -0.07 -32.47
CA THR A 352 -21.03 0.94 -33.50
C THR A 352 -19.81 0.50 -34.31
N THR A 353 -20.08 0.17 -35.56
CA THR A 353 -19.09 0.09 -36.64
C THR A 353 -18.21 1.36 -36.62
N PRO A 354 -16.87 1.26 -36.79
CA PRO A 354 -16.00 2.43 -36.69
C PRO A 354 -16.29 3.45 -37.81
N PRO A 355 -16.35 4.77 -37.52
CA PRO A 355 -16.41 5.77 -38.57
C PRO A 355 -15.11 5.76 -39.36
N THR A 356 -15.22 5.57 -40.68
CA THR A 356 -14.10 5.56 -41.62
C THR A 356 -13.62 6.99 -41.85
N GLY A 357 -12.67 7.45 -41.03
CA GLY A 357 -11.97 8.73 -41.18
C GLY A 357 -10.46 8.51 -41.35
N CYS A 358 -9.80 9.30 -42.19
CA CYS A 358 -8.42 9.14 -42.68
C CYS A 358 -8.17 7.99 -43.70
N ASN A 359 -8.90 7.93 -44.82
CA ASN A 359 -8.60 7.01 -45.95
C ASN A 359 -8.43 5.52 -45.56
N GLY A 360 -9.31 5.00 -44.70
CA GLY A 360 -9.33 3.58 -44.30
C GLY A 360 -8.42 3.21 -43.13
N ILE A 361 -7.80 4.18 -42.46
CA ILE A 361 -7.08 3.96 -41.21
C ILE A 361 -8.09 3.73 -40.07
N ALA A 362 -7.84 2.70 -39.26
CA ALA A 362 -8.69 2.35 -38.13
C ALA A 362 -8.65 3.44 -37.05
N ALA A 363 -9.82 3.74 -36.47
CA ALA A 363 -9.90 4.65 -35.32
C ALA A 363 -9.11 4.10 -34.13
N TRP A 364 -8.44 4.98 -33.40
CA TRP A 364 -7.78 4.63 -32.15
C TRP A 364 -8.80 4.07 -31.16
N ASN A 365 -8.43 2.99 -30.48
CA ASN A 365 -9.25 2.28 -29.50
C ASN A 365 -8.45 2.11 -28.21
N ALA A 366 -8.98 2.64 -27.10
CA ALA A 366 -8.33 2.60 -25.79
C ALA A 366 -7.99 1.19 -25.30
N ASN A 367 -8.70 0.16 -25.76
CA ASN A 367 -8.49 -1.23 -25.35
C ASN A 367 -7.55 -2.01 -26.29
N THR A 368 -7.01 -1.37 -27.33
CA THR A 368 -6.08 -1.99 -28.27
C THR A 368 -4.64 -1.63 -27.89
N SER A 369 -3.78 -2.64 -27.80
CA SER A 369 -2.34 -2.42 -27.65
C SER A 369 -1.72 -2.09 -29.00
N TYR A 370 -0.95 -1.00 -29.06
CA TYR A 370 -0.27 -0.54 -30.26
C TYR A 370 1.24 -0.67 -30.08
N VAL A 371 1.93 -1.24 -31.07
CA VAL A 371 3.40 -1.35 -31.14
C VAL A 371 3.98 -0.26 -32.04
N PRO A 372 5.28 0.08 -31.92
CA PRO A 372 5.93 1.04 -32.82
C PRO A 372 5.66 0.75 -34.30
N GLY A 373 5.24 1.77 -35.04
CA GLY A 373 4.85 1.69 -36.45
C GLY A 373 3.36 1.45 -36.71
N ASN A 374 2.54 1.14 -35.69
CA ASN A 374 1.08 1.09 -35.86
C ASN A 374 0.51 2.48 -36.12
N VAL A 375 -0.52 2.56 -36.97
CA VAL A 375 -1.13 3.81 -37.41
C VAL A 375 -2.62 3.82 -37.10
N VAL A 376 -3.12 4.90 -36.52
CA VAL A 376 -4.53 5.08 -36.14
C VAL A 376 -5.05 6.47 -36.52
N SER A 377 -6.37 6.60 -36.62
CA SER A 377 -7.06 7.88 -36.73
C SER A 377 -7.62 8.31 -35.38
N TYR A 378 -7.36 9.56 -34.98
CA TYR A 378 -7.95 10.13 -33.76
C TYR A 378 -8.07 11.66 -33.91
N ASN A 379 -9.26 12.19 -33.60
CA ASN A 379 -9.56 13.62 -33.63
C ASN A 379 -9.20 14.35 -34.95
N GLY A 380 -9.47 13.72 -36.11
CA GLY A 380 -9.15 14.30 -37.42
C GLY A 380 -7.65 14.33 -37.74
N HIS A 381 -6.85 13.48 -37.10
CA HIS A 381 -5.42 13.38 -37.34
C HIS A 381 -4.99 11.93 -37.49
N LYS A 382 -3.90 11.73 -38.23
CA LYS A 382 -3.21 10.45 -38.37
C LYS A 382 -2.07 10.39 -37.36
N TRP A 383 -2.01 9.30 -36.59
CA TRP A 383 -0.99 9.12 -35.56
C TRP A 383 -0.22 7.82 -35.79
N THR A 384 1.10 7.87 -35.67
CA THR A 384 1.96 6.69 -35.69
C THR A 384 2.49 6.43 -34.29
N ALA A 385 2.31 5.21 -33.78
CA ALA A 385 2.90 4.79 -32.52
C ALA A 385 4.43 4.76 -32.66
N THR A 386 5.13 5.44 -31.76
CA THR A 386 6.60 5.41 -31.66
C THR A 386 7.07 4.54 -30.51
N TYR A 387 6.16 4.17 -29.60
CA TYR A 387 6.39 3.29 -28.46
C TYR A 387 5.23 2.32 -28.25
N TRP A 388 5.46 1.21 -27.54
CA TRP A 388 4.36 0.31 -27.17
C TRP A 388 3.44 0.95 -26.13
N SER A 389 2.13 0.95 -26.36
CA SER A 389 1.17 1.47 -25.39
C SER A 389 -0.22 0.84 -25.54
N THR A 390 -1.01 0.85 -24.47
CA THR A 390 -2.45 0.57 -24.46
C THR A 390 -3.13 1.70 -23.71
N GLY A 391 -4.27 2.21 -24.19
CA GLY A 391 -5.03 3.26 -23.49
C GLY A 391 -4.47 4.68 -23.56
N VAL A 392 -3.26 4.91 -24.06
CA VAL A 392 -2.69 6.26 -24.22
C VAL A 392 -3.27 6.96 -25.46
N THR A 393 -4.01 8.04 -25.23
CA THR A 393 -4.70 8.80 -26.28
C THR A 393 -3.72 9.62 -27.14
N PRO A 394 -3.74 9.49 -28.48
CA PRO A 394 -2.92 10.31 -29.36
C PRO A 394 -3.23 11.81 -29.20
N GLY A 395 -2.18 12.64 -29.15
CA GLY A 395 -2.31 14.10 -28.94
C GLY A 395 -2.57 14.54 -27.50
N SER A 396 -2.63 13.62 -26.53
CA SER A 396 -2.67 13.97 -25.11
C SER A 396 -1.32 14.50 -24.62
N ALA A 397 -1.33 15.27 -23.52
CA ALA A 397 -0.10 15.84 -22.94
C ALA A 397 0.95 14.79 -22.55
N ILE A 398 0.54 13.54 -22.30
CA ILE A 398 1.42 12.43 -21.92
C ILE A 398 1.85 11.56 -23.11
N ALA A 399 1.38 11.86 -24.32
CA ALA A 399 1.61 11.06 -25.52
C ALA A 399 2.83 11.49 -26.36
N TRP A 400 3.59 12.51 -25.92
CA TRP A 400 4.61 13.20 -26.73
C TRP A 400 5.74 12.30 -27.28
N ASN A 401 6.04 11.18 -26.63
CA ASN A 401 6.99 10.16 -27.12
C ASN A 401 6.32 8.82 -27.52
N ILE A 402 5.00 8.72 -27.37
CA ILE A 402 4.23 7.50 -27.63
C ILE A 402 3.54 7.57 -29.00
N TRP A 403 3.07 8.75 -29.37
CA TRP A 403 2.38 9.01 -30.64
C TRP A 403 3.04 10.18 -31.39
N GLN A 404 3.45 9.92 -32.62
CA GLN A 404 3.85 10.95 -33.55
C GLN A 404 2.65 11.41 -34.38
N ASP A 405 2.31 12.69 -34.32
CA ASP A 405 1.33 13.30 -35.23
C ASP A 405 1.90 13.31 -36.64
N ASN A 406 1.18 12.70 -37.59
CA ASN A 406 1.53 12.69 -39.01
C ASN A 406 0.74 13.73 -39.81
N GLY A 407 -0.01 14.60 -39.13
CA GLY A 407 -0.82 15.66 -39.71
C GLY A 407 -2.30 15.31 -39.80
N ALA A 408 -3.06 16.32 -40.21
CA ALA A 408 -4.50 16.25 -40.33
C ALA A 408 -4.95 15.21 -41.35
N CYS A 409 -6.14 14.69 -41.08
CA CYS A 409 -6.99 13.94 -42.00
C CYS A 409 -8.45 14.43 -41.83
#